data_AF-A0A158QAC0-F1
#
_entry.id   AF-A0A158QAC0-F1
#
_cell.length_a   1.000
_cell.length_b   1.000
_cell.length_c   1.000
_cell.angle_alpha   90.00
_cell.angle_beta   90.00
_cell.angle_gamma   90.00
#
_symmetry.space_group_name_H-M   'P 1'
#
loop_
_entity.id
_entity.type
_entity.pdbx_description
1 polymer ?
#
loop_
_entity_poly.entity_id
_entity_poly.type
_entity_poly.pdbx_seq_one_letter_code
_entity_poly.pdbx_strand_id
1 'polypeptide(L)'
;MDNKLKKAVWVATVFTALFRCELILLFGTIFFLPIIMRKLSLFGWDGAVMNVAGISIPIDSIFWRRVLWPEGEVWWFNVVQNKSHHYGVYPFFWYFYSVLPRSLLASYLLVPLGILIEKRLLRFVLPAIFYIMLYSLLPHKELRFIIYTFPLLNLAAASVFFSWKRRRKSWFSYAIALVLASHILLNAVGTGVITYASSWNYPGSQGIGYLQFMQRYDRNKPISVYIDNFAAQTGVSRFLQFYDSWEYNKTENLQGEQLKRFDFLLIGSYRDRNIARFAKRKYSATHRLLYSVRAFQ
;
A
#
# COMPACT_ATOMS: atom_id res chain seq x y z
N MET A 1 18.38 -20.11 -24.53
CA MET A 1 18.00 -19.02 -23.59
C MET A 1 16.47 -18.89 -23.49
N ASP A 2 15.75 -19.36 -24.50
CA ASP A 2 14.30 -19.18 -24.70
C ASP A 2 13.44 -19.88 -23.66
N ASN A 3 13.87 -21.04 -23.15
CA ASN A 3 13.11 -21.77 -22.14
C ASN A 3 13.09 -21.03 -20.78
N LYS A 4 14.11 -20.22 -20.47
CA LYS A 4 14.11 -19.38 -19.26
C LYS A 4 13.20 -18.17 -19.41
N LEU A 5 13.10 -17.61 -20.62
CA LEU A 5 12.23 -16.47 -20.91
C LEU A 5 10.75 -16.88 -20.86
N LYS A 6 10.39 -18.02 -21.45
CA LYS A 6 9.03 -18.59 -21.36
C LYS A 6 8.61 -18.83 -19.91
N LYS A 7 9.49 -19.41 -19.09
CA LYS A 7 9.24 -19.58 -17.65
C LYS A 7 9.04 -18.24 -16.93
N ALA A 8 9.87 -17.23 -17.24
CA ALA A 8 9.73 -15.90 -16.64
C ALA A 8 8.39 -15.24 -16.99
N VAL A 9 7.95 -15.36 -18.25
CA VAL A 9 6.64 -14.84 -18.69
C VAL A 9 5.49 -15.58 -18.03
N TRP A 10 5.58 -16.90 -17.92
CA TRP A 10 4.57 -17.70 -17.24
C TRP A 10 4.42 -17.29 -15.77
N VAL A 11 5.54 -17.15 -15.05
CA VAL A 11 5.54 -16.64 -13.67
C VAL A 11 4.96 -15.23 -13.61
N ALA A 12 5.39 -14.31 -14.48
CA ALA A 12 4.85 -12.95 -14.52
C ALA A 12 3.33 -12.93 -14.77
N THR A 13 2.85 -13.81 -15.64
CA THR A 13 1.42 -13.97 -15.97
C THR A 13 0.63 -14.43 -14.75
N VAL A 14 1.08 -15.50 -14.09
CA VAL A 14 0.45 -16.03 -12.88
C VAL A 14 0.42 -14.97 -11.77
N PHE A 15 1.53 -14.26 -11.54
CA PHE A 15 1.59 -13.21 -10.52
C PHE A 15 0.69 -12.02 -10.86
N THR A 16 0.56 -11.66 -12.14
CA THR A 16 -0.38 -10.63 -12.59
C THR A 16 -1.83 -11.03 -12.32
N ALA A 17 -2.17 -12.29 -12.61
CA ALA A 17 -3.51 -12.84 -12.38
C ALA A 17 -3.88 -12.88 -10.91
N LEU A 18 -2.97 -13.41 -10.08
CA LEU A 18 -3.25 -13.73 -8.68
C LEU A 18 -3.14 -12.52 -7.76
N PHE A 19 -2.17 -11.63 -8.02
CA PHE A 19 -1.92 -10.52 -7.12
C PHE A 19 -2.57 -9.25 -7.61
N ARG A 20 -2.13 -8.70 -8.75
CA ARG A 20 -2.66 -7.43 -9.30
C ARG A 20 -2.38 -7.27 -10.79
N CYS A 21 -3.39 -6.78 -11.50
CA CYS A 21 -3.31 -6.36 -12.91
C CYS A 21 -2.33 -5.20 -13.15
N GLU A 22 -2.05 -4.43 -12.10
CA GLU A 22 -1.17 -3.26 -12.11
C GLU A 22 0.31 -3.63 -12.43
N LEU A 23 0.65 -4.91 -12.27
CA LEU A 23 1.91 -5.53 -12.66
C LEU A 23 2.07 -5.69 -14.18
N ILE A 24 0.98 -5.63 -14.96
CA ILE A 24 1.04 -5.65 -16.44
C ILE A 24 1.95 -4.53 -16.93
N LEU A 25 1.84 -3.35 -16.32
CA LEU A 25 2.70 -2.22 -16.69
C LEU A 25 4.16 -2.53 -16.37
N LEU A 26 4.48 -3.09 -15.20
CA LEU A 26 5.87 -3.41 -14.82
C LEU A 26 6.46 -4.47 -15.73
N PHE A 27 5.76 -5.60 -15.90
CA PHE A 27 6.20 -6.68 -16.78
C PHE A 27 6.23 -6.23 -18.24
N GLY A 28 5.30 -5.36 -18.65
CA GLY A 28 5.32 -4.69 -19.94
C GLY A 28 6.63 -3.95 -20.16
N THR A 29 7.09 -3.15 -19.18
CA THR A 29 8.38 -2.45 -19.27
C THR A 29 9.59 -3.40 -19.29
N ILE A 30 9.55 -4.51 -18.56
CA ILE A 30 10.64 -5.50 -18.47
C ILE A 30 10.75 -6.33 -19.75
N PHE A 31 9.62 -6.80 -20.27
CA PHE A 31 9.54 -7.65 -21.46
C PHE A 31 9.39 -6.86 -22.75
N PHE A 32 9.34 -5.52 -22.71
CA PHE A 32 9.17 -4.64 -23.87
C PHE A 32 10.10 -5.00 -25.03
N LEU A 33 11.41 -5.09 -24.76
CA LEU A 33 12.41 -5.43 -25.76
C LEU A 33 12.21 -6.85 -26.33
N PRO A 34 12.09 -7.91 -25.50
CA PRO A 34 11.74 -9.25 -25.99
C PRO A 34 10.45 -9.33 -26.82
N ILE A 35 9.42 -8.55 -26.47
CA ILE A 35 8.13 -8.50 -27.19
C ILE A 35 8.33 -7.89 -28.59
N ILE A 36 9.01 -6.74 -28.69
CA ILE A 36 9.28 -6.08 -29.97
C ILE A 36 10.15 -6.95 -30.87
N MET A 37 11.12 -7.65 -30.28
CA MET A 37 11.98 -8.60 -31.00
C MET A 37 11.24 -9.89 -31.42
N ARG A 38 9.91 -9.97 -31.23
CA ARG A 38 9.05 -11.13 -31.53
C ARG A 38 9.50 -12.44 -30.88
N LYS A 39 10.23 -12.36 -29.76
CA LYS A 39 10.65 -13.54 -28.98
C LYS A 39 9.55 -14.07 -28.06
N LEU A 40 8.48 -13.29 -27.89
CA LEU A 40 7.32 -13.59 -27.06
C LEU A 40 6.04 -13.25 -27.81
N SER A 41 5.07 -14.17 -27.81
CA SER A 41 3.71 -13.88 -28.30
C SER A 41 2.88 -13.24 -27.19
N LEU A 42 2.19 -12.14 -27.52
CA LEU A 42 1.23 -11.49 -26.61
C LEU A 42 -0.12 -12.21 -26.60
N PHE A 43 -0.48 -12.84 -27.72
CA PHE A 43 -1.78 -13.47 -27.98
C PHE A 43 -1.59 -14.96 -28.28
N GLY A 44 -2.54 -15.80 -27.85
CA GLY A 44 -2.52 -17.27 -28.00
C GLY A 44 -2.73 -18.02 -26.67
N TRP A 45 -2.85 -19.34 -26.71
CA TRP A 45 -2.95 -20.20 -25.52
C TRP A 45 -1.70 -20.13 -24.62
N ASP A 46 -0.54 -19.85 -25.22
CA ASP A 46 0.71 -19.52 -24.52
C ASP A 46 0.81 -18.03 -24.11
N GLY A 47 -0.19 -17.22 -24.49
CA GLY A 47 -0.21 -15.78 -24.26
C GLY A 47 -0.60 -15.42 -22.83
N ALA A 48 0.06 -14.40 -22.29
CA ALA A 48 -0.14 -13.94 -20.92
C ALA A 48 -1.58 -13.42 -20.66
N VAL A 49 -2.23 -12.83 -21.67
CA VAL A 49 -3.49 -12.09 -21.47
C VAL A 49 -4.72 -13.01 -21.39
N MET A 50 -4.83 -14.02 -22.25
CA MET A 50 -6.02 -14.90 -22.27
C MET A 50 -6.10 -15.82 -21.06
N ASN A 51 -4.96 -16.31 -20.55
CA ASN A 51 -4.92 -17.19 -19.38
C ASN A 51 -5.39 -16.49 -18.10
N VAL A 52 -5.13 -15.19 -17.96
CA VAL A 52 -5.50 -14.41 -16.77
C VAL A 52 -7.00 -14.12 -16.76
N ALA A 53 -7.54 -13.62 -17.87
CA ALA A 53 -8.97 -13.30 -17.97
C ALA A 53 -9.86 -14.56 -17.92
N GLY A 54 -9.40 -15.67 -18.51
CA GLY A 54 -10.13 -16.94 -18.51
C GLY A 54 -10.26 -17.61 -17.14
N ILE A 55 -9.38 -17.29 -16.19
CA ILE A 55 -9.41 -17.84 -14.82
C ILE A 55 -10.04 -16.85 -13.82
N SER A 56 -9.68 -15.58 -13.88
CA SER A 56 -10.17 -14.55 -12.93
C SER A 56 -11.69 -14.36 -13.02
N ILE A 57 -12.21 -14.11 -14.23
CA ILE A 57 -13.63 -13.78 -14.43
C ILE A 57 -14.55 -14.87 -13.88
N PRO A 58 -14.36 -16.19 -14.17
CA PRO A 58 -15.24 -17.22 -13.60
C PRO A 58 -15.14 -17.31 -12.07
N ILE A 59 -13.92 -17.29 -11.51
CA ILE A 59 -13.70 -17.41 -10.07
C ILE A 59 -14.35 -16.23 -9.33
N ASP A 60 -14.06 -15.01 -9.76
CA ASP A 60 -14.61 -13.81 -9.15
C ASP A 60 -16.14 -13.76 -9.33
N SER A 61 -16.67 -14.20 -10.47
CA SER A 61 -18.11 -14.25 -10.68
C SER A 61 -18.82 -15.22 -9.73
N ILE A 62 -18.18 -16.33 -9.34
CA ILE A 62 -18.70 -17.27 -8.35
C ILE A 62 -18.76 -16.60 -6.97
N PHE A 63 -17.68 -15.96 -6.54
CA PHE A 63 -17.62 -15.29 -5.22
C PHE A 63 -18.57 -14.10 -5.12
N TRP A 64 -18.69 -13.32 -6.19
CA TRP A 64 -19.54 -12.13 -6.23
C TRP A 64 -20.98 -12.40 -6.64
N ARG A 65 -21.32 -13.66 -6.98
CA ARG A 65 -22.66 -14.10 -7.41
C ARG A 65 -23.24 -13.28 -8.58
N ARG A 66 -22.39 -12.69 -9.40
CA ARG A 66 -22.72 -11.94 -10.62
C ARG A 66 -21.54 -12.01 -11.57
N VAL A 67 -21.79 -11.91 -12.87
CA VAL A 67 -20.69 -11.80 -13.85
C VAL A 67 -19.88 -10.55 -13.52
N LEU A 68 -18.64 -10.75 -13.13
CA LEU A 68 -17.74 -9.69 -12.68
C LEU A 68 -16.42 -9.79 -13.43
N TRP A 69 -16.01 -8.68 -14.02
CA TRP A 69 -14.63 -8.47 -14.44
C TRP A 69 -14.00 -7.43 -13.49
N PRO A 70 -13.26 -7.86 -12.45
CA PRO A 70 -12.78 -6.96 -11.41
C PRO A 70 -11.92 -5.82 -11.95
N GLU A 71 -11.01 -6.11 -12.88
CA GLU A 71 -10.13 -5.12 -13.49
C GLU A 71 -10.93 -4.11 -14.32
N GLY A 72 -11.96 -4.58 -15.02
CA GLY A 72 -12.88 -3.73 -15.78
C GLY A 72 -13.66 -2.78 -14.88
N GLU A 73 -14.19 -3.25 -13.74
CA GLU A 73 -14.89 -2.38 -12.79
C GLU A 73 -13.94 -1.36 -12.13
N VAL A 74 -12.71 -1.76 -11.79
CA VAL A 74 -11.68 -0.84 -11.26
C VAL A 74 -11.32 0.22 -12.30
N TRP A 75 -11.14 -0.17 -13.57
CA TRP A 75 -10.90 0.77 -14.66
C TRP A 75 -12.09 1.72 -14.84
N TRP A 76 -13.32 1.21 -14.84
CA TRP A 76 -14.53 2.03 -14.97
C TRP A 76 -14.67 3.03 -13.82
N PHE A 77 -14.46 2.59 -12.59
CA PHE A 77 -14.54 3.44 -11.40
C PHE A 77 -13.46 4.54 -11.39
N ASN A 78 -12.23 4.20 -11.77
CA ASN A 78 -11.10 5.13 -11.67
C ASN A 78 -10.94 6.04 -12.89
N VAL A 79 -11.13 5.51 -14.09
CA VAL A 79 -10.90 6.23 -15.36
C VAL A 79 -12.17 6.89 -15.85
N VAL A 80 -13.31 6.17 -15.85
CA VAL A 80 -14.56 6.70 -16.43
C VAL A 80 -15.33 7.55 -15.40
N GLN A 81 -15.48 7.07 -14.17
CA GLN A 81 -16.18 7.82 -13.11
C GLN A 81 -15.29 8.85 -12.41
N ASN A 82 -13.97 8.85 -12.68
CA ASN A 82 -12.97 9.75 -12.12
C ASN A 82 -13.01 9.86 -10.57
N LYS A 83 -13.49 8.84 -9.84
CA LYS A 83 -13.65 8.93 -8.37
C LYS A 83 -12.34 8.86 -7.59
N SER A 84 -11.23 8.56 -8.25
CA SER A 84 -9.88 8.48 -7.67
C SER A 84 -9.42 9.80 -7.04
N HIS A 85 -9.91 10.96 -7.52
CA HIS A 85 -9.56 12.27 -6.95
C HIS A 85 -10.02 12.46 -5.49
N HIS A 86 -11.05 11.75 -5.03
CA HIS A 86 -11.52 11.83 -3.63
C HIS A 86 -10.48 11.32 -2.62
N TYR A 87 -9.52 10.51 -3.08
CA TYR A 87 -8.46 9.95 -2.26
C TYR A 87 -7.15 10.77 -2.32
N GLY A 88 -7.23 11.99 -2.84
CA GLY A 88 -6.11 12.93 -2.92
C GLY A 88 -5.34 12.83 -4.24
N VAL A 89 -4.79 13.97 -4.65
CA VAL A 89 -4.02 14.13 -5.89
C VAL A 89 -2.63 14.65 -5.56
N TYR A 90 -1.62 14.11 -6.22
CA TYR A 90 -0.23 14.49 -6.01
C TYR A 90 0.45 14.89 -7.33
N PRO A 91 1.43 15.82 -7.30
CA PRO A 91 2.21 16.21 -8.49
C PRO A 91 2.90 15.02 -9.16
N PHE A 92 3.28 15.19 -10.44
CA PHE A 92 3.95 14.16 -11.23
C PHE A 92 5.17 13.57 -10.52
N PHE A 93 6.08 14.41 -10.03
CA PHE A 93 7.33 13.97 -9.39
C PHE A 93 7.20 13.45 -7.95
N TRP A 94 5.99 13.33 -7.41
CA TRP A 94 5.77 12.92 -6.01
C TRP A 94 6.45 11.61 -5.64
N TYR A 95 6.45 10.62 -6.54
CA TYR A 95 7.17 9.37 -6.28
C TYR A 95 8.68 9.59 -6.09
N PHE A 96 9.30 10.50 -6.86
CA PHE A 96 10.74 10.72 -6.86
C PHE A 96 11.23 11.50 -5.64
N TYR A 97 10.58 12.61 -5.28
CA TYR A 97 11.02 13.43 -4.14
C TYR A 97 10.46 12.93 -2.79
N SER A 98 9.37 12.17 -2.80
CA SER A 98 8.67 11.80 -1.57
C SER A 98 8.72 10.30 -1.29
N VAL A 99 8.33 9.45 -2.24
CA VAL A 99 8.14 8.03 -1.96
C VAL A 99 9.44 7.26 -1.98
N LEU A 100 10.26 7.43 -3.03
CA LEU A 100 11.53 6.72 -3.16
C LEU A 100 12.49 7.03 -2.01
N PRO A 101 12.69 8.28 -1.57
CA PRO A 101 13.59 8.59 -0.45
C PRO A 101 13.09 8.00 0.87
N ARG A 102 11.77 8.08 1.14
CA ARG A 102 11.18 7.52 2.36
C ARG A 102 11.19 5.99 2.40
N SER A 103 11.10 5.34 1.24
CA SER A 103 11.01 3.88 1.16
C SER A 103 12.38 3.20 1.09
N LEU A 104 13.34 3.80 0.39
CA LEU A 104 14.70 3.27 0.24
C LEU A 104 15.66 3.83 1.29
N LEU A 105 15.27 4.88 2.04
CA LEU A 105 16.08 5.53 3.07
C LEU A 105 17.49 5.84 2.55
N ALA A 106 18.54 5.49 3.29
CA ALA A 106 19.92 5.73 2.86
C ALA A 106 20.31 4.91 1.61
N SER A 107 19.59 3.82 1.31
CA SER A 107 19.82 3.03 0.09
C SER A 107 19.46 3.79 -1.18
N TYR A 108 18.61 4.82 -1.09
CA TYR A 108 18.29 5.69 -2.22
C TYR A 108 19.56 6.31 -2.85
N LEU A 109 20.50 6.74 -2.02
CA LEU A 109 21.76 7.34 -2.46
C LEU A 109 22.72 6.31 -3.08
N LEU A 110 22.59 5.04 -2.73
CA LEU A 110 23.43 3.96 -3.26
C LEU A 110 22.97 3.46 -4.63
N VAL A 111 21.71 3.70 -5.02
CA VAL A 111 21.17 3.28 -6.33
C VAL A 111 22.01 3.81 -7.50
N PRO A 112 22.26 5.14 -7.65
CA PRO A 112 23.06 5.66 -8.75
C PRO A 112 24.51 5.15 -8.70
N LEU A 113 25.13 5.07 -7.51
CA LEU A 113 26.48 4.52 -7.33
C LEU A 113 26.57 3.06 -7.79
N GLY A 114 25.57 2.25 -7.45
CA GLY A 114 25.51 0.85 -7.83
C GLY A 114 25.38 0.64 -9.34
N ILE A 115 24.68 1.55 -10.03
CA ILE A 115 24.57 1.57 -11.49
C ILE A 115 25.91 1.95 -12.13
N LEU A 116 26.63 2.93 -11.56
CA LEU A 116 27.95 3.34 -12.05
C LEU A 116 28.97 2.20 -11.93
N ILE A 117 28.90 1.41 -10.85
CA ILE A 117 29.76 0.24 -10.63
C ILE A 117 29.38 -0.90 -11.57
N GLU A 118 28.09 -1.19 -11.72
CA GLU A 118 27.59 -2.31 -12.52
C GLU A 118 26.54 -1.86 -13.53
N LYS A 119 27.01 -1.38 -14.69
CA LYS A 119 26.15 -0.88 -15.78
C LYS A 119 25.15 -1.92 -16.29
N ARG A 120 25.42 -3.23 -16.13
CA ARG A 120 24.48 -4.30 -16.52
C ARG A 120 23.16 -4.24 -15.75
N LEU A 121 23.12 -3.57 -14.59
CA LEU A 121 21.89 -3.40 -13.80
C LEU A 121 20.91 -2.40 -14.43
N LEU A 122 21.33 -1.59 -15.40
CA LEU A 122 20.43 -0.69 -16.15
C LEU A 122 19.27 -1.46 -16.79
N ARG A 123 19.48 -2.72 -17.20
CA ARG A 123 18.42 -3.56 -17.78
C ARG A 123 17.26 -3.85 -16.80
N PHE A 124 17.47 -3.64 -15.50
CA PHE A 124 16.46 -3.82 -14.45
C PHE A 124 15.98 -2.48 -13.90
N VAL A 125 16.90 -1.53 -13.70
CA VAL A 125 16.57 -0.20 -13.16
C VAL A 125 15.79 0.63 -14.17
N LEU A 126 16.14 0.63 -15.45
CA LEU A 126 15.43 1.43 -16.46
C LEU A 126 13.95 1.05 -16.57
N PRO A 127 13.57 -0.25 -16.67
CA PRO A 127 12.15 -0.65 -16.59
C PRO A 127 11.47 -0.17 -15.32
N ALA A 128 12.12 -0.27 -14.15
CA ALA A 128 11.56 0.19 -12.88
C ALA A 128 11.30 1.70 -12.86
N ILE A 129 12.25 2.51 -13.34
CA ILE A 129 12.09 3.97 -13.44
C ILE A 129 11.00 4.32 -14.45
N PHE A 130 10.98 3.68 -15.61
CA PHE A 130 9.95 3.92 -16.62
C PHE A 130 8.55 3.56 -16.10
N TYR A 131 8.42 2.45 -15.38
CA TYR A 131 7.20 2.06 -14.69
C TYR A 131 6.73 3.13 -13.68
N ILE A 132 7.65 3.68 -12.87
CA ILE A 132 7.33 4.77 -11.93
C ILE A 132 6.85 6.02 -12.71
N MET A 133 7.48 6.35 -13.85
CA MET A 133 7.05 7.47 -14.68
C MET A 133 5.66 7.27 -15.27
N LEU A 134 5.32 6.06 -15.72
CA LEU A 134 3.96 5.74 -16.18
C LEU A 134 2.93 5.93 -15.06
N TYR A 135 3.21 5.41 -13.86
CA TYR A 135 2.34 5.64 -12.69
C TYR A 135 2.31 7.10 -12.23
N SER A 136 3.35 7.88 -12.54
CA SER A 136 3.40 9.31 -12.19
C SER A 136 2.37 10.14 -12.96
N LEU A 137 1.88 9.64 -14.11
CA LEU A 137 0.81 10.25 -14.89
C LEU A 137 -0.55 10.17 -14.18
N LEU A 138 -0.76 9.20 -13.28
CA LEU A 138 -2.01 9.09 -12.53
C LEU A 138 -2.11 10.23 -11.50
N PRO A 139 -3.20 11.01 -11.47
CA PRO A 139 -3.37 12.08 -10.48
C PRO A 139 -3.33 11.53 -9.04
N HIS A 140 -4.07 10.45 -8.80
CA HIS A 140 -4.05 9.72 -7.56
C HIS A 140 -2.83 8.80 -7.50
N LYS A 141 -2.07 8.89 -6.39
CA LYS A 141 -0.80 8.18 -6.21
C LYS A 141 -0.76 7.54 -4.85
N GLU A 142 -0.26 6.31 -4.81
CA GLU A 142 -0.12 5.53 -3.59
C GLU A 142 1.17 4.72 -3.61
N LEU A 143 1.76 4.49 -2.44
CA LEU A 143 2.98 3.69 -2.28
C LEU A 143 2.83 2.30 -2.91
N ARG A 144 1.66 1.67 -2.74
CA ARG A 144 1.41 0.29 -3.16
C ARG A 144 1.52 0.09 -4.67
N PHE A 145 1.30 1.14 -5.46
CA PHE A 145 1.38 1.06 -6.92
C PHE A 145 2.82 0.86 -7.40
N ILE A 146 3.82 1.36 -6.67
CA ILE A 146 5.23 1.28 -7.11
C ILE A 146 6.10 0.36 -6.27
N ILE A 147 5.54 -0.29 -5.25
CA ILE A 147 6.29 -1.09 -4.26
C ILE A 147 7.12 -2.22 -4.92
N TYR A 148 6.66 -2.72 -6.06
CA TYR A 148 7.31 -3.76 -6.87
C TYR A 148 8.66 -3.33 -7.45
N THR A 149 8.93 -2.03 -7.52
CA THR A 149 10.22 -1.51 -8.00
C THR A 149 11.32 -1.58 -6.94
N PHE A 150 10.97 -1.66 -5.65
CA PHE A 150 11.95 -1.57 -4.57
C PHE A 150 12.98 -2.71 -4.58
N PRO A 151 12.62 -3.98 -4.84
CA PRO A 151 13.62 -5.03 -4.99
C PRO A 151 14.61 -4.76 -6.14
N LEU A 152 14.14 -4.18 -7.25
CA LEU A 152 14.98 -3.86 -8.41
C LEU A 152 15.95 -2.71 -8.11
N LEU A 153 15.48 -1.69 -7.39
CA LEU A 153 16.33 -0.56 -6.97
C LEU A 153 17.31 -0.98 -5.87
N ASN A 154 16.88 -1.83 -4.92
CA ASN A 154 17.76 -2.39 -3.89
C ASN A 154 18.82 -3.33 -4.48
N LEU A 155 18.55 -4.03 -5.58
CA LEU A 155 19.57 -4.78 -6.30
C LEU A 155 20.71 -3.88 -6.79
N ALA A 156 20.39 -2.68 -7.28
CA ALA A 156 21.40 -1.68 -7.65
C ALA A 156 22.17 -1.22 -6.42
N ALA A 157 21.50 -0.82 -5.34
CA ALA A 157 22.16 -0.43 -4.10
C ALA A 157 23.09 -1.54 -3.54
N ALA A 158 22.66 -2.80 -3.62
CA ALA A 158 23.43 -3.95 -3.15
C ALA A 158 24.72 -4.20 -3.94
N SER A 159 24.84 -3.74 -5.19
CA SER A 159 26.08 -3.92 -5.96
C SER A 159 27.26 -3.16 -5.34
N VAL A 160 26.99 -2.04 -4.64
CA VAL A 160 28.01 -1.28 -3.91
C VAL A 160 28.64 -2.14 -2.80
N PHE A 161 27.86 -3.04 -2.19
CA PHE A 161 28.33 -3.93 -1.13
C PHE A 161 29.37 -4.95 -1.61
N PHE A 162 29.54 -5.19 -2.92
CA PHE A 162 30.65 -6.03 -3.40
C PHE A 162 32.02 -5.48 -3.00
N SER A 163 32.14 -4.16 -2.78
CA SER A 163 33.37 -3.54 -2.27
C SER A 163 33.77 -4.06 -0.88
N TRP A 164 32.84 -4.60 -0.09
CA TRP A 164 33.10 -5.24 1.20
C TRP A 164 34.08 -6.42 1.11
N LYS A 165 34.13 -7.11 -0.03
CA LYS A 165 35.10 -8.21 -0.24
C LYS A 165 36.55 -7.72 -0.18
N ARG A 166 36.79 -6.45 -0.53
CA ARG A 166 38.12 -5.82 -0.54
C ARG A 166 38.45 -5.08 0.76
N ARG A 167 37.62 -5.19 1.80
CA ARG A 167 37.73 -4.39 3.06
C ARG A 167 39.10 -4.44 3.76
N ARG A 168 39.88 -5.52 3.58
CA ARG A 168 41.20 -5.68 4.21
C ARG A 168 42.39 -5.27 3.32
N LYS A 169 42.14 -4.77 2.10
CA LYS A 169 43.22 -4.44 1.15
C LYS A 169 43.92 -3.11 1.43
N SER A 170 43.21 -2.12 1.97
CA SER A 170 43.76 -0.79 2.28
C SER A 170 42.92 -0.10 3.34
N TRP A 171 43.48 0.94 3.99
CA TRP A 171 42.74 1.78 4.94
C TRP A 171 41.49 2.40 4.29
N PHE A 172 41.58 2.81 3.01
CA PHE A 172 40.47 3.36 2.26
C PHE A 172 39.35 2.33 2.03
N SER A 173 39.73 1.08 1.70
CA SER A 173 38.77 -0.01 1.55
C SER A 173 38.09 -0.37 2.87
N TYR A 174 38.81 -0.22 3.99
CA TYR A 174 38.25 -0.40 5.34
C TYR A 174 37.28 0.73 5.68
N ALA A 175 37.58 1.98 5.36
CA ALA A 175 36.68 3.12 5.53
C ALA A 175 35.37 2.95 4.73
N ILE A 176 35.43 2.50 3.47
CA ILE A 176 34.24 2.18 2.67
C ILE A 176 33.42 1.08 3.35
N ALA A 177 34.07 0.04 3.89
CA ALA A 177 33.36 -1.01 4.61
C ALA A 177 32.64 -0.45 5.85
N LEU A 178 33.27 0.43 6.64
CA LEU A 178 32.62 1.10 7.78
C LEU A 178 31.38 1.92 7.35
N VAL A 179 31.46 2.64 6.22
CA VAL A 179 30.31 3.37 5.67
C VAL A 179 29.17 2.41 5.30
N LEU A 180 29.48 1.27 4.66
CA LEU A 180 28.48 0.26 4.29
C LEU A 180 27.85 -0.42 5.51
N ALA A 181 28.62 -0.69 6.56
CA ALA A 181 28.08 -1.21 7.83
C ALA A 181 27.17 -0.19 8.51
N SER A 182 27.60 1.08 8.53
CA SER A 182 26.81 2.18 9.09
C SER A 182 25.53 2.42 8.30
N HIS A 183 25.55 2.23 6.97
CA HIS A 183 24.36 2.26 6.12
C HIS A 183 23.32 1.21 6.54
N ILE A 184 23.72 -0.05 6.78
CA ILE A 184 22.79 -1.09 7.23
C ILE A 184 22.16 -0.68 8.58
N LEU A 185 22.98 -0.24 9.53
CA LEU A 185 22.50 0.20 10.84
C LEU A 185 21.52 1.38 10.73
N LEU A 186 21.86 2.39 9.91
CA LEU A 186 21.02 3.56 9.68
C LEU A 186 19.66 3.19 9.07
N ASN A 187 19.64 2.28 8.10
CA ASN A 187 18.38 1.79 7.53
C ASN A 187 17.57 1.01 8.58
N ALA A 188 18.21 0.16 9.39
CA ALA A 188 17.52 -0.60 10.44
C ALA A 188 16.88 0.33 11.49
N VAL A 189 17.62 1.34 11.96
CA VAL A 189 17.10 2.36 12.87
C VAL A 189 15.98 3.17 12.22
N GLY A 190 16.18 3.64 10.98
CA GLY A 190 15.18 4.39 10.23
C GLY A 190 13.88 3.60 10.02
N THR A 191 13.98 2.33 9.67
CA THR A 191 12.84 1.41 9.59
C THR A 191 12.17 1.28 10.95
N GLY A 192 12.91 1.09 12.04
CA GLY A 192 12.35 1.03 13.40
C GLY A 192 11.56 2.29 13.78
N VAL A 193 12.10 3.47 13.50
CA VAL A 193 11.42 4.76 13.75
C VAL A 193 10.14 4.89 12.93
N ILE A 194 10.18 4.57 11.63
CA ILE A 194 9.01 4.67 10.76
C ILE A 194 7.96 3.61 11.13
N THR A 195 8.36 2.39 11.51
CA THR A 195 7.46 1.35 11.99
C THR A 195 6.80 1.76 13.31
N TYR A 196 7.56 2.34 14.24
CA TYR A 196 7.02 2.89 15.47
C TYR A 196 5.99 3.99 15.17
N ALA A 197 6.34 4.97 14.33
CA ALA A 197 5.41 6.02 13.92
C ALA A 197 4.15 5.44 13.23
N SER A 198 4.32 4.42 12.38
CA SER A 198 3.21 3.75 11.70
C SER A 198 2.25 3.05 12.66
N SER A 199 2.74 2.51 13.79
CA SER A 199 1.89 1.88 14.81
C SER A 199 0.86 2.84 15.43
N TRP A 200 1.14 4.15 15.39
CA TRP A 200 0.24 5.20 15.87
C TRP A 200 -0.82 5.67 14.85
N ASN A 201 -0.76 5.19 13.60
CA ASN A 201 -1.71 5.55 12.55
C ASN A 201 -3.06 4.79 12.63
N TYR A 202 -3.33 4.12 13.75
CA TYR A 202 -4.55 3.32 13.97
C TYR A 202 -5.41 3.81 15.16
N PRO A 203 -5.82 5.10 15.18
CA PRO A 203 -6.65 5.66 16.27
C PRO A 203 -8.03 5.00 16.39
N GLY A 204 -8.62 4.49 15.31
CA GLY A 204 -9.90 3.77 15.35
C GLY A 204 -9.80 2.48 16.17
N SER A 205 -8.72 1.71 15.98
CA SER A 205 -8.42 0.52 16.79
C SER A 205 -8.28 0.86 18.28
N GLN A 206 -7.55 1.94 18.59
CA GLN A 206 -7.40 2.41 19.97
C GLN A 206 -8.75 2.85 20.57
N GLY A 207 -9.60 3.51 19.77
CA GLY A 207 -10.93 3.92 20.20
C GLY A 207 -11.80 2.72 20.57
N ILE A 208 -11.99 1.76 19.67
CA ILE A 208 -12.84 0.60 19.98
C ILE A 208 -12.28 -0.22 21.15
N GLY A 209 -10.95 -0.36 21.24
CA GLY A 209 -10.29 -1.03 22.37
C GLY A 209 -10.56 -0.33 23.71
N TYR A 210 -10.44 1.00 23.75
CA TYR A 210 -10.69 1.77 24.97
C TYR A 210 -12.17 1.75 25.37
N LEU A 211 -13.10 1.89 24.41
CA LEU A 211 -14.54 1.80 24.68
C LEU A 211 -14.90 0.46 25.34
N GLN A 212 -14.44 -0.64 24.76
CA GLN A 212 -14.69 -1.97 25.31
C GLN A 212 -14.06 -2.13 26.69
N PHE A 213 -12.81 -1.69 26.88
CA PHE A 213 -12.16 -1.75 28.19
C PHE A 213 -12.92 -0.98 29.28
N MET A 214 -13.45 0.20 28.95
CA MET A 214 -14.23 1.02 29.88
C MET A 214 -15.58 0.39 30.22
N GLN A 215 -16.23 -0.25 29.26
CA GLN A 215 -17.54 -0.91 29.43
C GLN A 215 -17.43 -2.41 29.70
N ARG A 216 -16.27 -2.91 30.16
CA ARG A 216 -15.99 -4.33 30.35
C ARG A 216 -16.94 -5.05 31.31
N TYR A 217 -17.54 -4.32 32.26
CA TYR A 217 -18.53 -4.86 33.20
C TYR A 217 -19.91 -5.04 32.54
N ASP A 218 -20.19 -4.29 31.48
CA ASP A 218 -21.42 -4.34 30.70
C ASP A 218 -21.25 -5.16 29.40
N ARG A 219 -20.22 -6.01 29.33
CA ARG A 219 -19.91 -6.85 28.15
C ARG A 219 -21.06 -7.75 27.69
N ASN A 220 -21.94 -8.16 28.59
CA ASN A 220 -23.06 -9.07 28.30
C ASN A 220 -24.38 -8.31 28.07
N LYS A 221 -24.39 -6.98 28.18
CA LYS A 221 -25.58 -6.18 27.89
C LYS A 221 -25.69 -5.95 26.38
N PRO A 222 -26.91 -5.86 25.84
CA PRO A 222 -27.11 -5.46 24.45
C PRO A 222 -26.76 -3.98 24.30
N ILE A 223 -25.55 -3.70 23.82
CA ILE A 223 -25.02 -2.35 23.58
C ILE A 223 -24.78 -2.17 22.09
N SER A 224 -25.17 -1.02 21.56
CA SER A 224 -25.05 -0.69 20.14
C SER A 224 -23.98 0.38 19.91
N VAL A 225 -23.05 0.10 19.00
CA VAL A 225 -21.90 0.96 18.68
C VAL A 225 -21.90 1.27 17.19
N TYR A 226 -22.01 2.56 16.86
CA TYR A 226 -21.79 3.04 15.51
C TYR A 226 -20.31 3.25 15.24
N ILE A 227 -19.83 2.72 14.11
CA ILE A 227 -18.45 2.88 13.65
C ILE A 227 -18.49 3.68 12.35
N ASP A 228 -17.96 4.91 12.40
CA ASP A 228 -17.86 5.72 11.20
C ASP A 228 -16.77 5.23 10.23
N ASN A 229 -16.77 5.78 9.02
CA ASN A 229 -15.85 5.34 7.98
C ASN A 229 -14.38 5.63 8.34
N PHE A 230 -14.10 6.76 9.03
CA PHE A 230 -12.74 7.09 9.45
C PHE A 230 -12.20 6.08 10.48
N ALA A 231 -13.00 5.75 11.50
CA ALA A 231 -12.63 4.76 12.51
C ALA A 231 -12.41 3.37 11.89
N ALA A 232 -13.29 2.96 10.97
CA ALA A 232 -13.11 1.74 10.19
C ALA A 232 -11.79 1.74 9.42
N GLN A 233 -11.49 2.84 8.71
CA GLN A 233 -10.25 2.98 7.93
C GLN A 233 -8.99 3.10 8.78
N THR A 234 -9.11 3.43 10.07
CA THR A 234 -8.01 3.60 11.03
C THR A 234 -7.93 2.46 12.05
N GLY A 235 -8.35 1.26 11.66
CA GLY A 235 -7.98 0.02 12.36
C GLY A 235 -9.11 -0.69 13.08
N VAL A 236 -10.35 -0.20 13.06
CA VAL A 236 -11.48 -1.00 13.57
C VAL A 236 -11.72 -2.20 12.65
N SER A 237 -11.64 -3.41 13.20
CA SER A 237 -11.87 -4.66 12.48
C SER A 237 -12.76 -5.60 13.30
N ARG A 238 -13.31 -6.65 12.66
CA ARG A 238 -14.13 -7.66 13.35
C ARG A 238 -13.36 -8.39 14.45
N PHE A 239 -12.04 -8.56 14.31
CA PHE A 239 -11.20 -9.18 15.34
C PHE A 239 -11.09 -8.34 16.61
N LEU A 240 -11.43 -7.05 16.56
CA LEU A 240 -11.44 -6.17 17.72
C LEU A 240 -12.80 -6.09 18.41
N GLN A 241 -13.82 -6.79 17.91
CA GLN A 241 -15.16 -6.84 18.48
C GLN A 241 -15.20 -7.97 19.51
N PHE A 242 -14.85 -7.65 20.77
CA PHE A 242 -14.64 -8.66 21.81
C PHE A 242 -15.91 -9.10 22.53
N TYR A 243 -17.00 -8.35 22.37
CA TYR A 243 -18.25 -8.59 23.10
C TYR A 243 -19.36 -9.00 22.14
N ASP A 244 -19.74 -10.27 22.18
CA ASP A 244 -20.74 -10.87 21.27
C ASP A 244 -22.15 -10.29 21.47
N SER A 245 -22.47 -9.82 22.67
CA SER A 245 -23.76 -9.19 22.97
C SER A 245 -23.90 -7.79 22.38
N TRP A 246 -22.84 -7.21 21.83
CA TRP A 246 -22.85 -5.85 21.28
C TRP A 246 -23.18 -5.83 19.77
N GLU A 247 -23.97 -4.84 19.33
CA GLU A 247 -24.20 -4.54 17.92
C GLU A 247 -23.14 -3.55 17.41
N TYR A 248 -22.19 -4.01 16.60
CA TYR A 248 -21.24 -3.14 15.90
C TYR A 248 -21.75 -2.80 14.51
N ASN A 249 -22.17 -1.56 14.30
CA ASN A 249 -22.80 -1.13 13.06
C ASN A 249 -21.91 -0.17 12.26
N LYS A 250 -21.62 -0.54 11.01
CA LYS A 250 -20.86 0.28 10.04
C LYS A 250 -21.70 0.66 8.82
N THR A 251 -23.00 0.83 8.98
CA THR A 251 -23.83 1.33 7.88
C THR A 251 -23.36 2.74 7.50
N GLU A 252 -22.94 2.91 6.25
CA GLU A 252 -22.48 4.19 5.75
C GLU A 252 -23.64 5.18 5.59
N ASN A 253 -23.33 6.48 5.65
CA ASN A 253 -24.27 7.57 5.38
C ASN A 253 -25.47 7.69 6.33
N LEU A 254 -25.37 7.14 7.55
CA LEU A 254 -26.38 7.39 8.59
C LEU A 254 -26.40 8.86 9.03
N GLN A 255 -27.60 9.41 9.16
CA GLN A 255 -27.82 10.82 9.53
C GLN A 255 -28.29 11.00 10.98
N GLY A 256 -28.35 12.25 11.44
CA GLY A 256 -28.47 12.63 12.85
C GLY A 256 -29.51 11.86 13.67
N GLU A 257 -30.73 11.70 13.17
CA GLU A 257 -31.79 10.94 13.85
C GLU A 257 -31.48 9.44 13.94
N GLN A 258 -30.92 8.86 12.88
CA GLN A 258 -30.57 7.44 12.85
C GLN A 258 -29.39 7.12 13.79
N LEU A 259 -28.51 8.09 14.02
CA LEU A 259 -27.39 7.96 14.95
C LEU A 259 -27.84 8.00 16.42
N LYS A 260 -29.04 8.50 16.73
CA LYS A 260 -29.55 8.55 18.12
C LYS A 260 -29.83 7.17 18.72
N ARG A 261 -30.06 6.16 17.88
CA ARG A 261 -30.39 4.80 18.35
C ARG A 261 -29.20 4.09 18.99
N PHE A 262 -27.99 4.55 18.71
CA PHE A 262 -26.77 3.89 19.17
C PHE A 262 -26.39 4.38 20.56
N ASP A 263 -25.90 3.48 21.40
CA ASP A 263 -25.41 3.83 22.74
C ASP A 263 -24.07 4.56 22.66
N PHE A 264 -23.22 4.17 21.71
CA PHE A 264 -21.91 4.79 21.48
C PHE A 264 -21.69 5.13 20.01
N LEU A 265 -21.05 6.28 19.78
CA LEU A 265 -20.61 6.72 18.46
C LEU A 265 -19.09 6.80 18.44
N LEU A 266 -18.45 6.00 17.57
CA LEU A 266 -17.04 6.09 17.26
C LEU A 266 -16.86 6.91 15.98
N ILE A 267 -16.42 8.16 16.14
CA ILE A 267 -16.37 9.17 15.06
C ILE A 267 -14.96 9.73 14.91
N GLY A 268 -14.52 9.90 13.67
CA GLY A 268 -13.28 10.59 13.29
C GLY A 268 -13.45 11.48 12.05
N SER A 269 -12.40 12.23 11.70
CA SER A 269 -12.40 13.11 10.52
C SER A 269 -10.99 13.31 9.99
N TYR A 270 -10.85 13.26 8.67
CA TYR A 270 -9.61 13.62 7.96
C TYR A 270 -9.42 15.13 7.83
N ARG A 271 -10.50 15.93 7.96
CA ARG A 271 -10.49 17.38 7.67
C ARG A 271 -10.51 18.23 8.93
N ASP A 272 -11.18 17.76 9.96
CA ASP A 272 -11.38 18.52 11.19
C ASP A 272 -10.24 18.30 12.17
N ARG A 273 -9.38 19.32 12.34
CA ARG A 273 -8.28 19.30 13.33
C ARG A 273 -8.77 19.14 14.78
N ASN A 274 -10.03 19.45 15.07
CA ASN A 274 -10.62 19.32 16.40
C ASN A 274 -11.99 18.63 16.36
N ILE A 275 -11.95 17.32 16.10
CA ILE A 275 -13.14 16.46 16.05
C ILE A 275 -13.93 16.47 17.37
N ALA A 276 -13.25 16.60 18.51
CA ALA A 276 -13.92 16.64 19.82
C ALA A 276 -14.86 17.85 19.96
N ARG A 277 -14.43 19.03 19.47
CA ARG A 277 -15.29 20.22 19.45
C ARG A 277 -16.45 20.07 18.48
N PHE A 278 -16.19 19.51 17.29
CA PHE A 278 -17.23 19.22 16.31
C PHE A 278 -18.30 18.26 16.88
N ALA A 279 -17.86 17.17 17.51
CA ALA A 279 -18.74 16.18 18.09
C ALA A 279 -19.59 16.78 19.23
N LYS A 280 -18.99 17.58 20.12
CA LYS A 280 -19.74 18.31 21.16
C LYS A 280 -20.79 19.25 20.58
N ARG A 281 -20.47 19.98 19.50
CA ARG A 281 -21.45 20.89 18.88
C ARG A 281 -22.59 20.12 18.20
N LYS A 282 -22.29 19.02 17.50
CA LYS A 282 -23.26 18.30 16.66
C LYS A 282 -24.11 17.30 17.44
N TYR A 283 -23.56 16.66 18.46
CA TYR A 283 -24.21 15.55 19.16
C TYR A 283 -24.56 15.85 20.62
N SER A 284 -24.28 17.05 21.15
CA SER A 284 -24.55 17.38 22.57
C SER A 284 -25.99 17.16 23.02
N ALA A 285 -26.97 17.25 22.12
CA ALA A 285 -28.37 17.00 22.44
C ALA A 285 -28.68 15.51 22.72
N THR A 286 -27.84 14.58 22.26
CA THR A 286 -28.12 13.14 22.30
C THR A 286 -27.01 12.32 22.95
N HIS A 287 -25.75 12.76 22.81
CA HIS A 287 -24.57 12.08 23.30
C HIS A 287 -23.63 13.06 24.00
N ARG A 288 -22.86 12.54 24.96
CA ARG A 288 -21.74 13.25 25.59
C ARG A 288 -20.42 12.72 25.06
N LEU A 289 -19.42 13.59 24.98
CA LEU A 289 -18.05 13.17 24.67
C LEU A 289 -17.51 12.33 25.82
N LEU A 290 -17.21 11.05 25.56
CA LEU A 290 -16.64 10.14 26.55
C LEU A 290 -15.12 10.31 26.66
N TYR A 291 -14.40 10.20 25.54
CA TYR A 291 -12.95 10.39 25.45
C TYR A 291 -12.56 10.76 24.01
N SER A 292 -11.33 11.24 23.81
CA SER A 292 -10.77 11.53 22.49
C SER A 292 -9.43 10.83 22.30
N VAL A 293 -9.24 10.21 21.14
CA VAL A 293 -7.97 9.61 20.72
C VAL A 293 -7.24 10.61 19.83
N ARG A 294 -5.97 10.88 20.12
CA ARG A 294 -5.13 11.69 19.25
C ARG A 294 -4.59 10.83 18.12
N ALA A 295 -4.79 11.27 16.89
CA ALA A 295 -4.15 10.69 15.72
C ALA A 295 -2.90 11.52 15.36
N PHE A 296 -1.85 10.86 14.87
CA PHE A 296 -0.81 11.56 14.11
C PHE A 296 -1.44 12.02 12.79
N GLN A 297 -1.48 13.34 12.56
CA GLN A 297 -1.90 13.97 11.30
C GLN A 297 -0.73 14.79 10.75
#